data_AF-A0A921KX75-F1
#
_entry.id   AF-A0A921KX75-F1
#
_cell.length_a   1.000
_cell.length_b   1.000
_cell.length_c   1.000
_cell.angle_alpha   90.00
_cell.angle_beta   90.00
_cell.angle_gamma   90.00
#
_symmetry.space_group_name_H-M   'P 1'
#
loop_
_entity.id
_entity.type
_entity.pdbx_description
1 polymer ?
#
loop_
_entity_poly.entity_id
_entity_poly.type
_entity_poly.pdbx_seq_one_letter_code
_entity_poly.pdbx_strand_id
1 'polypeptide(L)'
;MNLNDLYKKVSAIPIGDFPPSALSGLLHGYISVYSIVRVSPWLEDVYGSQWDIHERIREIAGELADLIQDPSVTLEDRVGYIADLMEAYLTYSDMDFLDIALDAAYGIISPEGRDEIVLPCRTPEMCRLLCSYYYFTGEERCAELAGEIIKERGMEIFNKSVEEPLENRWNWYRAEEFYENIIGEEKHEKVKNMLMLEEEFWKQFGKDIDSKNLTVSTLCFDNLALKEYSLI
;
A
#
# COMPACT_ATOMS: atom_id res chain seq x y z
N MET A 1 16.43 15.51 3.78
CA MET A 1 15.65 15.63 2.54
C MET A 1 14.18 15.67 2.94
N ASN A 2 13.36 16.57 2.37
CA ASN A 2 11.92 16.64 2.66
C ASN A 2 11.10 15.91 1.57
N LEU A 3 9.77 15.81 1.74
CA LEU A 3 8.88 15.16 0.76
C LEU A 3 9.00 15.77 -0.65
N ASN A 4 9.07 17.09 -0.77
CA ASN A 4 9.18 17.77 -2.06
C ASN A 4 10.46 17.36 -2.83
N ASP A 5 11.61 17.34 -2.14
CA ASP A 5 12.87 16.92 -2.75
C ASP A 5 12.81 15.45 -3.23
N LEU A 6 12.24 14.57 -2.41
CA LEU A 6 12.09 13.15 -2.75
C LEU A 6 11.09 12.93 -3.88
N TYR A 7 9.96 13.63 -3.85
CA TYR A 7 8.95 13.61 -4.91
C TYR A 7 9.55 13.99 -6.27
N LYS A 8 10.33 15.08 -6.34
CA LYS A 8 11.02 15.50 -7.56
C LYS A 8 12.01 14.45 -8.07
N LYS A 9 12.67 13.75 -7.15
CA LYS A 9 13.62 12.69 -7.51
C LYS A 9 12.90 11.47 -8.09
N VAL A 10 11.86 10.97 -7.43
CA VAL A 10 11.13 9.76 -7.89
C VAL A 10 10.28 10.03 -9.13
N SER A 11 9.75 11.25 -9.28
CA SER A 11 8.97 11.64 -10.47
C SER A 11 9.82 11.78 -11.74
N ALA A 12 11.12 12.02 -11.62
CA ALA A 12 12.02 12.13 -12.76
C ALA A 12 12.43 10.77 -13.37
N ILE A 13 12.13 9.64 -12.71
CA ILE A 13 12.54 8.29 -13.13
C ILE A 13 11.42 7.66 -13.95
N PRO A 14 11.63 7.13 -15.17
CA PRO A 14 10.59 6.39 -15.89
C PRO A 14 10.04 5.21 -15.07
N ILE A 15 8.73 4.90 -15.16
CA ILE A 15 8.12 3.81 -14.38
C ILE A 15 8.81 2.46 -14.65
N GLY A 16 9.10 2.14 -15.92
CA GLY A 16 9.78 0.90 -16.29
C GLY A 16 11.22 0.74 -15.77
N ASP A 17 11.82 1.79 -15.18
CA ASP A 17 13.13 1.71 -14.54
C ASP A 17 13.05 1.29 -13.06
N PHE A 18 11.84 1.26 -12.46
CA PHE A 18 11.64 0.78 -11.09
C PHE A 18 11.61 -0.75 -11.06
N PRO A 19 12.31 -1.39 -10.09
CA PRO A 19 12.14 -2.82 -9.88
C PRO A 19 10.72 -3.12 -9.34
N PRO A 20 10.15 -4.31 -9.59
CA PRO A 20 8.83 -4.69 -9.09
C PRO A 20 8.64 -4.49 -7.59
N SER A 21 9.67 -4.76 -6.79
CA SER A 21 9.66 -4.57 -5.33
C SER A 21 9.48 -3.12 -4.88
N ALA A 22 9.70 -2.14 -5.76
CA ALA A 22 9.58 -0.72 -5.45
C ALA A 22 8.22 -0.12 -5.81
N LEU A 23 7.41 -0.80 -6.64
CA LEU A 23 6.20 -0.25 -7.23
C LEU A 23 5.10 0.01 -6.20
N SER A 24 4.89 -0.89 -5.24
CA SER A 24 3.89 -0.71 -4.17
C SER A 24 4.17 0.55 -3.34
N GLY A 25 5.41 0.72 -2.85
CA GLY A 25 5.80 1.93 -2.13
C GLY A 25 5.68 3.19 -2.99
N LEU A 26 5.99 3.09 -4.29
CA LEU A 26 5.83 4.21 -5.21
C LEU A 26 4.36 4.62 -5.36
N LEU A 27 3.48 3.63 -5.57
CA LEU A 27 2.05 3.82 -5.70
C LEU A 27 1.46 4.50 -4.46
N HIS A 28 1.74 3.98 -3.26
CA HIS A 28 1.19 4.52 -2.02
C HIS A 28 1.64 5.96 -1.78
N GLY A 29 2.91 6.26 -2.04
CA GLY A 29 3.42 7.62 -1.96
C GLY A 29 2.66 8.57 -2.91
N TYR A 30 2.38 8.13 -4.14
CA TYR A 30 1.59 8.94 -5.08
C TYR A 30 0.12 9.08 -4.68
N ILE A 31 -0.52 8.04 -4.15
CA ILE A 31 -1.89 8.12 -3.62
C ILE A 31 -1.97 9.15 -2.47
N SER A 32 -0.98 9.14 -1.57
CA SER A 32 -0.89 10.14 -0.50
C SER A 32 -0.66 11.55 -1.05
N VAL A 33 0.26 11.75 -2.01
CA VAL A 33 0.48 13.04 -2.66
C VAL A 33 -0.77 13.53 -3.40
N TYR A 34 -1.48 12.65 -4.11
CA TYR A 34 -2.74 12.98 -4.74
C TYR A 34 -3.77 13.48 -3.71
N SER A 35 -3.86 12.79 -2.58
CA SER A 35 -4.76 13.17 -1.48
C SER A 35 -4.38 14.52 -0.86
N ILE A 36 -3.08 14.78 -0.66
CA ILE A 36 -2.55 16.07 -0.22
C ILE A 36 -2.98 17.19 -1.18
N VAL A 37 -2.74 17.04 -2.48
CA VAL A 37 -3.06 18.06 -3.49
C VAL A 37 -4.56 18.25 -3.65
N ARG A 38 -5.35 17.18 -3.49
CA ARG A 38 -6.82 17.25 -3.50
C ARG A 38 -7.36 18.06 -2.34
N VAL A 39 -6.80 17.92 -1.14
CA VAL A 39 -7.20 18.67 0.06
C VAL A 39 -6.64 20.10 0.06
N SER A 40 -5.41 20.27 -0.45
CA SER A 40 -4.68 21.54 -0.49
C SER A 40 -4.26 21.90 -1.93
N PRO A 41 -5.18 22.41 -2.78
CA PRO A 41 -4.93 22.62 -4.21
C PRO A 41 -3.78 23.58 -4.55
N TRP A 42 -3.42 24.49 -3.65
CA TRP A 42 -2.25 25.37 -3.86
C TRP A 42 -0.91 24.61 -3.87
N LEU A 43 -0.88 23.33 -3.47
CA LEU A 43 0.30 22.49 -3.56
C LEU A 43 0.53 21.90 -4.95
N GLU A 44 -0.35 22.17 -5.93
CA GLU A 44 -0.07 21.84 -7.34
C GLU A 44 1.21 22.52 -7.85
N ASP A 45 1.55 23.72 -7.33
CA ASP A 45 2.81 24.41 -7.64
C ASP A 45 4.06 23.65 -7.14
N VAL A 46 3.88 22.69 -6.22
CA VAL A 46 4.95 21.90 -5.61
C VAL A 46 5.01 20.50 -6.21
N TYR A 47 3.87 19.84 -6.31
CA TYR A 47 3.77 18.42 -6.68
C TYR A 47 3.27 18.20 -8.12
N GLY A 48 2.94 19.25 -8.86
CA GLY A 48 2.30 19.13 -10.17
C GLY A 48 0.79 19.04 -10.06
N SER A 49 0.10 19.07 -11.21
CA SER A 49 -1.36 19.07 -11.22
C SER A 49 -1.93 17.74 -10.71
N GLN A 50 -3.17 17.76 -10.23
CA GLN A 50 -3.89 16.52 -9.90
C GLN A 50 -3.88 15.52 -11.07
N TRP A 51 -3.94 16.01 -12.31
CA TRP A 51 -3.89 15.18 -13.51
C TRP A 51 -2.53 14.50 -13.70
N ASP A 52 -1.41 15.21 -13.47
CA ASP A 52 -0.07 14.63 -13.62
C ASP A 52 0.15 13.50 -12.60
N ILE A 53 -0.29 13.71 -11.37
CA ILE A 53 -0.21 12.70 -10.30
C ILE A 53 -1.13 11.50 -10.63
N HIS A 54 -2.32 11.78 -11.13
CA HIS A 54 -3.28 10.76 -11.55
C HIS A 54 -2.73 9.88 -12.68
N GLU A 55 -2.18 10.47 -13.74
CA GLU A 55 -1.56 9.72 -14.84
C GLU A 55 -0.39 8.86 -14.33
N ARG A 56 0.35 9.38 -13.35
CA ARG A 56 1.45 8.62 -12.75
C ARG A 56 0.99 7.40 -11.99
N ILE A 57 -0.11 7.51 -11.23
CA ILE A 57 -0.76 6.37 -10.55
C ILE A 57 -1.22 5.34 -11.59
N ARG A 58 -1.81 5.81 -12.70
CA ARG A 58 -2.26 4.95 -13.81
C ARG A 58 -1.11 4.19 -14.48
N GLU A 59 0.04 4.83 -14.70
CA GLU A 59 1.24 4.17 -15.22
C GLU A 59 1.71 3.04 -14.29
N ILE A 60 1.74 3.28 -12.98
CA ILE A 60 2.15 2.27 -11.99
C ILE A 60 1.14 1.12 -11.95
N ALA A 61 -0.16 1.42 -11.97
CA ALA A 61 -1.23 0.42 -12.04
C ALA A 61 -1.09 -0.50 -13.27
N GLY A 62 -0.67 0.05 -14.41
CA GLY A 62 -0.35 -0.72 -15.62
C GLY A 62 0.71 -1.79 -15.38
N GLU A 63 1.86 -1.42 -14.82
CA GLU A 63 2.94 -2.37 -14.49
C GLU A 63 2.48 -3.41 -13.46
N LEU A 64 1.71 -3.00 -12.45
CA LEU A 64 1.17 -3.91 -11.45
C LEU A 64 0.22 -4.94 -12.07
N ALA A 65 -0.64 -4.52 -13.00
CA ALA A 65 -1.55 -5.41 -13.71
C ALA A 65 -0.79 -6.50 -14.51
N ASP A 66 0.32 -6.13 -15.15
CA ASP A 66 1.18 -7.09 -15.85
C ASP A 66 1.84 -8.07 -14.87
N LEU A 67 2.33 -7.59 -13.72
CA LEU A 67 2.94 -8.43 -12.67
C LEU A 67 1.94 -9.41 -12.03
N ILE A 68 0.68 -9.01 -11.88
CA ILE A 68 -0.39 -9.89 -11.39
C ILE A 68 -0.61 -11.10 -12.29
N GLN A 69 -0.24 -11.03 -13.58
CA GLN A 69 -0.35 -12.14 -14.53
C GLN A 69 0.95 -12.93 -14.69
N ASP A 70 2.09 -12.41 -14.22
CA ASP A 70 3.38 -13.08 -14.37
C ASP A 70 3.48 -14.28 -13.41
N PRO A 71 3.64 -15.53 -13.88
CA PRO A 71 3.73 -16.72 -13.03
C PRO A 71 5.01 -16.79 -12.19
N SER A 72 6.02 -15.95 -12.46
CA SER A 72 7.27 -15.89 -11.70
C SER A 72 7.14 -15.09 -10.40
N VAL A 73 6.11 -14.23 -10.29
CA VAL A 73 5.83 -13.43 -9.09
C VAL A 73 5.34 -14.34 -7.97
N THR A 74 5.88 -14.15 -6.76
CA THR A 74 5.49 -14.94 -5.60
C THR A 74 4.03 -14.71 -5.24
N LEU A 75 3.40 -15.66 -4.53
CA LEU A 75 2.01 -15.47 -4.08
C LEU A 75 1.88 -14.22 -3.20
N GLU A 76 2.83 -13.99 -2.30
CA GLU A 76 2.79 -12.86 -1.36
C GLU A 76 2.89 -11.52 -2.08
N ASP A 77 3.84 -11.38 -3.00
CA ASP A 77 3.96 -10.16 -3.81
C ASP A 77 2.71 -9.94 -4.68
N ARG A 78 2.17 -11.01 -5.28
CA ARG A 78 0.97 -10.94 -6.11
C ARG A 78 -0.24 -10.45 -5.32
N VAL A 79 -0.41 -10.95 -4.10
CA VAL A 79 -1.46 -10.49 -3.17
C VAL A 79 -1.35 -9.00 -2.90
N GLY A 80 -0.13 -8.50 -2.67
CA GLY A 80 0.14 -7.06 -2.53
C GLY A 80 -0.25 -6.27 -3.77
N TYR A 81 0.20 -6.69 -4.95
CA TYR A 81 -0.10 -6.01 -6.21
C TYR A 81 -1.61 -5.97 -6.52
N ILE A 82 -2.34 -7.03 -6.19
CA ILE A 82 -3.80 -7.08 -6.33
C ILE A 82 -4.48 -6.05 -5.41
N ALA A 83 -4.06 -5.99 -4.13
CA ALA A 83 -4.58 -5.01 -3.18
C ALA A 83 -4.26 -3.57 -3.64
N ASP A 84 -3.03 -3.34 -4.08
CA ASP A 84 -2.56 -2.07 -4.61
C ASP A 84 -3.38 -1.61 -5.83
N LEU A 85 -3.70 -2.52 -6.75
CA LEU A 85 -4.49 -2.20 -7.94
C LEU A 85 -5.94 -1.81 -7.57
N MET A 86 -6.53 -2.49 -6.60
CA MET A 86 -7.84 -2.14 -6.02
C MET A 86 -7.82 -0.79 -5.28
N GLU A 87 -6.76 -0.48 -4.53
CA GLU A 87 -6.59 0.82 -3.87
C GLU A 87 -6.38 1.95 -4.87
N ALA A 88 -5.63 1.69 -5.93
CA ALA A 88 -5.40 2.65 -6.99
C ALA A 88 -6.75 3.06 -7.63
N TYR A 89 -7.68 2.11 -7.86
CA TYR A 89 -9.03 2.43 -8.36
C TYR A 89 -9.75 3.51 -7.54
N LEU A 90 -9.58 3.53 -6.21
CA LEU A 90 -10.20 4.55 -5.34
C LEU A 90 -9.75 5.98 -5.68
N THR A 91 -8.61 6.11 -6.39
CA THR A 91 -8.03 7.39 -6.79
C THR A 91 -8.38 7.81 -8.22
N TYR A 92 -8.34 6.88 -9.19
CA TYR A 92 -8.49 7.20 -10.62
C TYR A 92 -9.65 6.50 -11.35
N SER A 93 -10.39 5.61 -10.66
CA SER A 93 -11.67 5.03 -11.11
C SER A 93 -11.64 4.30 -12.46
N ASP A 94 -10.56 3.59 -12.75
CA ASP A 94 -10.44 2.76 -13.97
C ASP A 94 -10.96 1.34 -13.73
N MET A 95 -12.10 1.04 -14.35
CA MET A 95 -12.79 -0.23 -14.20
C MET A 95 -11.98 -1.41 -14.77
N ASP A 96 -11.16 -1.18 -15.80
CA ASP A 96 -10.41 -2.28 -16.44
C ASP A 96 -9.40 -2.87 -15.45
N PHE A 97 -8.73 -2.00 -14.69
CA PHE A 97 -7.80 -2.43 -13.64
C PHE A 97 -8.50 -3.03 -12.42
N LEU A 98 -9.66 -2.48 -12.04
CA LEU A 98 -10.46 -3.04 -10.95
C LEU A 98 -10.92 -4.47 -11.28
N ASP A 99 -11.40 -4.70 -12.50
CA ASP A 99 -11.85 -6.01 -12.97
C ASP A 99 -10.69 -7.03 -12.94
N ILE A 100 -9.51 -6.65 -13.44
CA ILE A 100 -8.29 -7.48 -13.35
C ILE A 100 -7.97 -7.84 -11.89
N ALA A 101 -8.03 -6.87 -10.99
CA ALA A 101 -7.71 -7.08 -9.58
C ALA A 101 -8.73 -7.98 -8.88
N LEU A 102 -10.03 -7.79 -9.13
CA LEU A 102 -11.09 -8.59 -8.52
C LEU A 102 -11.08 -10.04 -9.03
N ASP A 103 -10.87 -10.24 -10.34
CA ASP A 103 -10.72 -11.59 -10.92
C ASP A 103 -9.51 -12.32 -10.32
N ALA A 104 -8.38 -11.62 -10.19
CA ALA A 104 -7.18 -12.18 -9.58
C ALA A 104 -7.36 -12.47 -8.08
N ALA A 105 -8.02 -11.57 -7.34
CA ALA A 105 -8.35 -11.78 -5.93
C ALA A 105 -9.24 -13.01 -5.75
N TYR A 106 -10.31 -13.12 -6.55
CA TYR A 106 -11.22 -14.27 -6.54
C TYR A 106 -10.47 -15.58 -6.79
N GLY A 107 -9.56 -15.61 -7.77
CA GLY A 107 -8.74 -16.77 -8.07
C GLY A 107 -7.83 -17.21 -6.91
N ILE A 108 -7.38 -16.28 -6.06
CA ILE A 108 -6.56 -16.56 -4.88
C ILE A 108 -7.40 -17.07 -3.71
N ILE A 109 -8.52 -16.42 -3.43
CA ILE A 109 -9.31 -16.66 -2.22
C ILE A 109 -10.40 -17.72 -2.40
N SER A 110 -10.80 -18.05 -3.62
CA SER A 110 -11.78 -19.09 -3.95
C SER A 110 -11.27 -19.98 -5.11
N PRO A 111 -10.17 -20.73 -4.90
CA PRO A 111 -9.63 -21.59 -5.94
C PRO A 111 -10.64 -22.69 -6.28
N GLU A 112 -10.77 -22.99 -7.58
CA GLU A 112 -11.69 -24.00 -8.14
C GLU A 112 -13.19 -23.67 -7.98
N GLY A 113 -13.55 -22.42 -7.66
CA GLY A 113 -14.95 -22.00 -7.51
C GLY A 113 -15.65 -22.66 -6.33
N ARG A 114 -14.89 -22.99 -5.28
CA ARG A 114 -15.45 -23.52 -4.03
C ARG A 114 -16.17 -22.40 -3.29
N ASP A 115 -17.33 -22.71 -2.70
CA ASP A 115 -18.11 -21.77 -1.89
C ASP A 115 -17.39 -21.34 -0.58
N GLU A 116 -16.19 -21.86 -0.30
CA GLU A 116 -15.41 -21.54 0.89
C GLU A 116 -14.19 -20.69 0.54
N ILE A 117 -14.07 -19.55 1.23
CA ILE A 117 -12.90 -18.68 1.15
C ILE A 117 -11.70 -19.36 1.82
N VAL A 118 -10.62 -19.52 1.08
CA VAL A 118 -9.34 -20.00 1.59
C VAL A 118 -8.41 -18.84 1.92
N LEU A 119 -7.57 -19.03 2.93
CA LEU A 119 -6.58 -18.04 3.36
C LEU A 119 -5.17 -18.59 3.13
N PRO A 120 -4.56 -18.34 1.96
CA PRO A 120 -3.32 -19.03 1.57
C PRO A 120 -2.07 -18.47 2.25
N CYS A 121 -2.14 -17.27 2.84
CA CYS A 121 -1.11 -16.69 3.70
C CYS A 121 -1.73 -15.76 4.76
N ARG A 122 -0.98 -15.41 5.80
CA ARG A 122 -1.41 -14.51 6.91
C ARG A 122 -0.44 -13.33 7.02
N THR A 123 -0.46 -12.48 5.98
CA THR A 123 0.47 -11.36 5.80
C THR A 123 -0.30 -10.02 5.84
N PRO A 124 0.37 -8.87 6.03
CA PRO A 124 -0.30 -7.58 5.98
C PRO A 124 -0.99 -7.34 4.63
N GLU A 125 -0.36 -7.76 3.53
CA GLU A 125 -0.94 -7.61 2.19
C GLU A 125 -2.19 -8.47 1.98
N MET A 126 -2.24 -9.66 2.57
CA MET A 126 -3.45 -10.47 2.55
C MET A 126 -4.59 -9.79 3.32
N CYS A 127 -4.29 -9.15 4.45
CA CYS A 127 -5.28 -8.35 5.17
C CYS A 127 -5.82 -7.22 4.28
N ARG A 128 -4.94 -6.46 3.60
CA ARG A 128 -5.34 -5.40 2.66
C ARG A 128 -6.17 -5.92 1.50
N LEU A 129 -5.80 -7.06 0.91
CA LEU A 129 -6.57 -7.71 -0.16
C LEU A 129 -7.98 -8.05 0.32
N LEU A 130 -8.12 -8.71 1.48
CA LEU A 130 -9.42 -9.08 2.03
C LEU A 130 -10.28 -7.86 2.35
N CYS A 131 -9.69 -6.81 2.92
CA CYS A 131 -10.39 -5.54 3.18
C CYS A 131 -10.89 -4.90 1.88
N SER A 132 -10.04 -4.83 0.86
CA SER A 132 -10.38 -4.26 -0.45
C SER A 132 -11.46 -5.07 -1.13
N TYR A 133 -11.33 -6.40 -1.12
CA TYR A 133 -12.32 -7.29 -1.70
C TYR A 133 -13.68 -7.14 -0.99
N TYR A 134 -13.71 -7.10 0.34
CA TYR A 134 -14.92 -6.79 1.11
C TYR A 134 -15.53 -5.45 0.71
N TYR A 135 -14.72 -4.39 0.59
CA TYR A 135 -15.21 -3.06 0.20
C TYR A 135 -15.95 -3.08 -1.15
N PHE A 136 -15.43 -3.80 -2.15
CA PHE A 136 -16.03 -3.84 -3.49
C PHE A 136 -17.19 -4.83 -3.62
N THR A 137 -17.17 -5.95 -2.89
CA THR A 137 -18.10 -7.07 -3.10
C THR A 137 -19.14 -7.24 -1.99
N GLY A 138 -18.87 -6.71 -0.80
CA GLY A 138 -19.68 -6.97 0.40
C GLY A 138 -19.50 -8.38 0.99
N GLU A 139 -18.49 -9.14 0.58
CA GLU A 139 -18.22 -10.49 1.09
C GLU A 139 -17.79 -10.45 2.58
N GLU A 140 -18.75 -10.63 3.49
CA GLU A 140 -18.56 -10.52 4.94
C GLU A 140 -17.47 -11.46 5.46
N ARG A 141 -17.30 -12.65 4.86
CA ARG A 141 -16.27 -13.59 5.29
C ARG A 141 -14.86 -13.04 5.10
N CYS A 142 -14.63 -12.18 4.09
CA CYS A 142 -13.36 -11.48 3.93
C CYS A 142 -13.09 -10.52 5.09
N ALA A 143 -14.12 -9.79 5.55
CA ALA A 143 -13.97 -8.88 6.69
C ALA A 143 -13.64 -9.63 7.99
N GLU A 144 -14.31 -10.76 8.22
CA GLU A 144 -14.02 -11.64 9.37
C GLU A 144 -12.57 -12.14 9.36
N LEU A 145 -12.11 -12.66 8.21
CA LEU A 145 -10.75 -13.19 8.05
C LEU A 145 -9.68 -12.10 8.19
N ALA A 146 -9.94 -10.89 7.67
CA ALA A 146 -9.06 -9.75 7.88
C ALA A 146 -8.93 -9.41 9.38
N GLY A 147 -10.04 -9.45 10.12
CA GLY A 147 -10.05 -9.24 11.57
C GLY A 147 -9.30 -10.35 12.34
N GLU A 148 -9.39 -11.60 11.90
CA GLU A 148 -8.59 -12.70 12.45
C GLU A 148 -7.08 -12.44 12.29
N ILE A 149 -6.63 -11.99 11.10
CA ILE A 149 -5.23 -11.65 10.84
C ILE A 149 -4.72 -10.54 11.76
N ILE A 150 -5.48 -9.45 11.89
CA ILE A 150 -5.09 -8.32 12.77
C ILE A 150 -5.01 -8.75 14.23
N LYS A 151 -5.98 -9.55 14.71
CA LYS A 151 -5.98 -10.06 16.08
C LYS A 151 -4.78 -10.96 16.36
N GLU A 152 -4.45 -11.85 15.43
CA GLU A 152 -3.27 -12.71 15.54
C GLU A 152 -1.99 -11.90 15.58
N ARG A 153 -1.84 -10.91 14.70
CA ARG A 153 -0.71 -9.97 14.71
C ARG A 153 -0.53 -9.30 16.06
N GLY A 154 -1.62 -8.80 16.65
CA GLY A 154 -1.58 -8.18 17.99
C GLY A 154 -1.12 -9.15 19.09
N MET A 155 -1.57 -10.41 19.03
CA MET A 155 -1.11 -11.45 19.96
C MET A 155 0.37 -11.80 19.76
N GLU A 156 0.87 -11.82 18.53
CA GLU A 156 2.28 -12.07 18.25
C GLU A 156 3.18 -10.98 18.83
N ILE A 157 2.86 -9.71 18.60
CA ILE A 157 3.59 -8.57 19.15
C ILE A 157 3.58 -8.60 20.69
N PHE A 158 2.42 -8.89 21.30
CA PHE A 158 2.31 -8.96 22.75
C PHE A 158 3.19 -10.07 23.35
N ASN A 159 3.29 -11.21 22.66
CA ASN A 159 3.99 -12.39 23.15
C ASN A 159 5.48 -12.44 22.79
N LYS A 160 5.96 -11.63 21.84
CA LYS A 160 7.32 -11.68 21.33
C LYS A 160 8.02 -10.33 21.41
N SER A 161 9.22 -10.32 21.98
CA SER A 161 10.20 -9.23 21.85
C SER A 161 11.03 -9.39 20.57
N VAL A 162 10.39 -9.62 19.42
CA VAL A 162 11.13 -9.86 18.17
C VAL A 162 11.39 -8.52 17.48
N GLU A 163 12.67 -8.20 17.27
CA GLU A 163 13.08 -7.17 16.34
C GLU A 163 12.72 -7.63 14.92
N GLU A 164 11.82 -6.91 14.27
CA GLU A 164 11.44 -7.13 12.88
C GLU A 164 12.03 -6.06 11.96
N PRO A 165 12.27 -6.37 10.68
CA PRO A 165 12.63 -5.38 9.69
C PRO A 165 11.61 -4.24 9.67
N LEU A 166 12.12 -3.01 9.56
CA LEU A 166 11.28 -1.83 9.62
C LEU A 166 10.25 -1.76 8.46
N GLU A 167 10.62 -2.27 7.29
CA GLU A 167 9.72 -2.47 6.15
C GLU A 167 8.52 -3.35 6.50
N ASN A 168 8.73 -4.49 7.17
CA ASN A 168 7.65 -5.35 7.60
C ASN A 168 6.73 -4.64 8.61
N ARG A 169 7.32 -3.90 9.56
CA ARG A 169 6.54 -3.10 10.53
C ARG A 169 5.72 -2.01 9.85
N TRP A 170 6.22 -1.41 8.78
CA TRP A 170 5.49 -0.44 7.96
C TRP A 170 4.31 -1.07 7.24
N ASN A 171 4.51 -2.21 6.59
CA ASN A 171 3.44 -2.91 5.88
C ASN A 171 2.31 -3.32 6.84
N TRP A 172 2.65 -3.78 8.05
CA TRP A 172 1.67 -4.04 9.10
C TRP A 172 0.93 -2.79 9.56
N TYR A 173 1.62 -1.67 9.74
CA TYR A 173 0.97 -0.40 10.06
C TYR A 173 -0.04 0.01 8.97
N ARG A 174 0.33 -0.11 7.68
CA ARG A 174 -0.58 0.19 6.57
C ARG A 174 -1.79 -0.75 6.57
N ALA A 175 -1.57 -2.04 6.77
CA ALA A 175 -2.65 -3.02 6.81
C ALA A 175 -3.62 -2.79 7.97
N GLU A 176 -3.10 -2.49 9.17
CA GLU A 176 -3.90 -2.12 10.35
C GLU A 176 -4.72 -0.84 10.10
N GLU A 177 -4.08 0.21 9.58
CA GLU A 177 -4.75 1.46 9.26
C GLU A 177 -5.86 1.25 8.23
N PHE A 178 -5.58 0.49 7.17
CA PHE A 178 -6.52 0.19 6.11
C PHE A 178 -7.70 -0.64 6.64
N TYR A 179 -7.43 -1.71 7.40
CA TYR A 179 -8.45 -2.51 8.07
C TYR A 179 -9.37 -1.65 8.95
N GLU A 180 -8.81 -0.76 9.76
CA GLU A 180 -9.60 0.13 10.62
C GLU A 180 -10.44 1.13 9.82
N ASN A 181 -9.97 1.57 8.66
CA ASN A 181 -10.70 2.54 7.83
C ASN A 181 -11.85 1.88 7.05
N ILE A 182 -11.75 0.58 6.74
CA ILE A 182 -12.74 -0.15 5.94
C ILE A 182 -13.71 -0.97 6.82
N ILE A 183 -13.19 -1.67 7.83
CA ILE A 183 -13.92 -2.66 8.64
C ILE A 183 -14.01 -2.24 10.12
N GLY A 184 -12.92 -1.74 10.68
CA GLY A 184 -12.81 -1.54 12.13
C GLY A 184 -13.84 -0.58 12.74
N GLU A 185 -14.38 -0.95 13.91
CA GLU A 185 -15.34 -0.14 14.66
C GLU A 185 -14.64 0.85 15.64
N GLU A 186 -13.40 0.55 16.06
CA GLU A 186 -12.62 1.36 17.01
C GLU A 186 -11.38 1.97 16.35
N LYS A 187 -11.11 3.25 16.65
CA LYS A 187 -9.90 3.95 16.21
C LYS A 187 -8.79 3.73 17.24
N HIS A 188 -7.77 2.94 16.92
CA HIS A 188 -6.58 2.83 17.77
C HIS A 188 -5.79 4.14 17.79
N GLU A 189 -4.76 4.23 18.64
CA GLU A 189 -3.92 5.42 18.85
C GLU A 189 -2.96 5.67 17.65
N LYS A 190 -3.53 5.89 16.45
CA LYS A 190 -2.93 5.86 15.10
C LYS A 190 -1.71 6.76 14.94
N VAL A 191 -1.85 8.03 15.31
CA VAL A 191 -0.86 9.08 15.02
C VAL A 191 0.43 8.85 15.81
N LYS A 192 0.34 8.33 17.03
CA LYS A 192 1.50 8.13 17.89
C LYS A 192 2.38 6.98 17.40
N ASN A 193 1.78 5.86 16.99
CA ASN A 193 2.51 4.72 16.46
C ASN A 193 3.18 5.04 15.11
N MET A 194 2.48 5.80 14.26
CA MET A 194 3.02 6.32 13.00
C MET A 194 4.27 7.19 13.22
N LEU A 195 4.18 8.19 14.11
CA LEU A 195 5.29 9.12 14.39
C LEU A 195 6.51 8.39 14.97
N MET A 196 6.30 7.34 15.77
CA MET A 196 7.38 6.51 16.29
C MET A 196 8.09 5.70 15.19
N LEU A 197 7.32 5.09 14.27
CA LEU A 197 7.87 4.38 13.11
C LEU A 197 8.65 5.33 12.21
N GLU A 198 8.15 6.55 12.00
CA GLU A 198 8.81 7.59 11.19
C GLU A 198 10.21 7.94 11.74
N GLU A 199 10.35 8.18 13.04
CA GLU A 199 11.66 8.47 13.62
C GLU A 199 12.67 7.33 13.40
N GLU A 200 12.20 6.08 13.45
CA GLU A 200 13.02 4.90 13.20
C GLU A 200 13.37 4.78 11.71
N PHE A 201 12.42 5.08 10.82
CA PHE A 201 12.62 5.14 9.37
C PHE A 201 13.71 6.14 9.02
N TRP A 202 13.66 7.32 9.63
CA TRP A 202 14.67 8.34 9.42
C TRP A 202 16.04 7.97 9.93
N LYS A 203 16.10 7.34 11.12
CA LYS A 203 17.36 6.86 11.68
C LYS A 203 18.00 5.78 10.80
N GLN A 204 17.18 4.90 10.21
CA GLN A 204 17.65 3.78 9.41
C GLN A 204 17.95 4.15 7.96
N PHE A 205 17.02 4.79 7.26
CA PHE A 205 17.07 4.98 5.80
C PHE A 205 17.30 6.43 5.37
N GLY A 206 17.23 7.40 6.30
CA GLY A 206 17.35 8.82 5.95
C GLY A 206 18.65 9.22 5.26
N LYS A 207 19.73 8.45 5.48
CA LYS A 207 21.03 8.63 4.81
C LYS A 207 21.09 7.96 3.43
N ASP A 208 20.27 6.94 3.21
CA ASP A 208 20.23 6.12 1.99
C ASP A 208 19.16 6.59 1.01
N ILE A 209 18.44 7.67 1.33
CA ILE A 209 17.54 8.35 0.40
C ILE A 209 18.25 8.78 -0.89
N ASP A 210 19.54 9.10 -0.82
CA ASP A 210 20.38 9.43 -1.97
C ASP A 210 20.99 8.20 -2.65
N SER A 211 20.74 6.99 -2.12
CA SER A 211 21.18 5.76 -2.75
C SER A 211 20.51 5.56 -4.11
N LYS A 212 21.13 4.73 -4.95
CA LYS A 212 20.52 4.23 -6.19
C LYS A 212 19.49 3.11 -5.93
N ASN A 213 19.23 2.76 -4.67
CA ASN A 213 18.27 1.73 -4.33
C ASN A 213 16.86 2.33 -4.38
N LEU A 214 16.13 2.02 -5.45
CA LEU A 214 14.79 2.53 -5.67
C LEU A 214 13.80 1.98 -4.65
N THR A 215 13.94 0.74 -4.20
CA THR A 215 13.08 0.17 -3.15
C THR A 215 13.15 0.97 -1.85
N VAL A 216 14.35 1.36 -1.42
CA VAL A 216 14.52 2.21 -0.24
C VAL A 216 13.95 3.61 -0.47
N SER A 217 14.16 4.16 -1.67
CA SER A 217 13.67 5.50 -2.03
C SER A 217 12.14 5.57 -2.04
N THR A 218 11.47 4.55 -2.58
CA THR A 218 10.01 4.50 -2.65
C THR A 218 9.38 4.20 -1.30
N LEU A 219 10.01 3.36 -0.47
CA LEU A 219 9.59 3.15 0.90
C LEU A 219 9.68 4.45 1.75
N CYS A 220 10.75 5.23 1.58
CA CYS A 220 10.85 6.55 2.22
C CYS A 220 9.81 7.54 1.67
N PHE A 221 9.48 7.43 0.37
CA PHE A 221 8.49 8.29 -0.27
C PHE A 221 7.09 8.02 0.25
N ASP A 222 6.68 6.75 0.33
CA ASP A 222 5.45 6.31 0.96
C ASP A 222 5.33 6.85 2.39
N ASN A 223 6.33 6.58 3.23
CA ASN A 223 6.35 7.00 4.62
C ASN A 223 6.21 8.52 4.80
N LEU A 224 6.95 9.31 4.01
CA LEU A 224 6.88 10.77 4.04
C LEU A 224 5.54 11.32 3.58
N ALA A 225 5.03 10.79 2.48
CA ALA A 225 3.80 11.27 1.88
C ALA A 225 2.61 11.00 2.82
N LEU A 226 2.56 9.81 3.42
CA LEU A 226 1.50 9.46 4.38
C LEU A 226 1.56 10.35 5.64
N LYS A 227 2.76 10.66 6.13
CA LYS A 227 2.94 11.59 7.26
C LYS A 227 2.42 12.98 6.92
N GLU A 228 2.87 13.56 5.81
CA GLU A 228 2.45 14.92 5.41
C GLU A 228 0.94 14.97 5.21
N TYR A 229 0.34 13.93 4.62
CA TYR A 229 -1.11 13.81 4.50
C TYR A 229 -1.81 13.80 5.87
N SER A 230 -1.27 13.07 6.84
CA SER A 230 -1.88 12.95 8.18
C SER A 230 -1.78 14.22 9.04
N LEU A 231 -1.01 15.22 8.60
CA LEU A 231 -0.86 16.51 9.28
C LEU A 231 -1.77 17.62 8.71
N ILE A 232 -2.49 17.34 7.62
CA ILE A 232 -3.42 18.25 6.93
C ILE A 232 -4.86 17.98 7.38
#